data_AF-X1IET1-F1
#
_entry.id   AF-X1IET1-F1
#
_cell.length_a   1.000
_cell.length_b   1.000
_cell.length_c   1.000
_cell.angle_alpha   90.00
_cell.angle_beta   90.00
_cell.angle_gamma   90.00
#
_symmetry.space_group_name_H-M   'P 1'
#
loop_
_entity.id
_entity.type
_entity.pdbx_description
1 polymer ?
#
loop_
_entity_poly.entity_id
_entity_poly.type
_entity_poly.pdbx_seq_one_letter_code
_entity_poly.pdbx_strand_id
1 'polypeptide(L)' 'MPKIAIIGTTAWGTTLGVVLAHKGLEVGLWARTEQEATKLRC' A
#
# COMPACT_ATOMS: atom_id res chain seq x y z
N MET A 1 5.99 5.60 11.17
CA MET A 1 6.26 6.27 9.87
C MET A 1 6.75 5.16 9.00
N PRO A 2 6.02 4.78 7.93
CA PRO A 2 6.36 3.60 7.17
C PRO A 2 7.77 3.77 6.59
N LYS A 3 8.62 2.76 6.82
CA LYS A 3 9.97 2.74 6.26
C LYS A 3 9.93 2.58 4.73
N ILE A 4 8.82 2.07 4.21
CA ILE A 4 8.62 1.81 2.79
C ILE A 4 7.31 2.47 2.36
N ALA A 5 7.38 3.38 1.38
CA ALA A 5 6.21 3.96 0.73
C ALA A 5 6.11 3.46 -0.71
N ILE A 6 4.96 2.94 -1.09
CA ILE A 6 4.64 2.53 -2.47
C ILE A 6 3.66 3.55 -3.03
N ILE A 7 4.03 4.16 -4.15
CA ILE A 7 3.20 5.14 -4.85
C ILE A 7 2.41 4.43 -5.93
N GLY A 8 1.09 4.52 -5.86
CA GLY A 8 0.18 3.86 -6.79
C GLY A 8 -0.38 2.56 -6.24
N THR A 9 -1.67 2.40 -6.46
CA THR A 9 -2.54 1.36 -5.87
C THR A 9 -3.16 0.45 -6.93
N THR A 10 -2.54 0.43 -8.11
CA THR A 10 -2.84 -0.55 -9.15
C THR A 10 -2.32 -1.94 -8.75
N ALA A 11 -2.64 -2.96 -9.55
CA ALA A 11 -2.36 -4.36 -9.22
C ALA A 11 -0.95 -4.59 -8.66
N TRP A 12 0.09 -4.10 -9.33
CA TRP A 12 1.47 -4.30 -8.89
C TRP A 12 1.83 -3.56 -7.59
N GLY A 13 1.34 -2.32 -7.41
CA GLY A 13 1.60 -1.55 -6.19
C GLY A 13 0.97 -2.22 -4.97
N THR A 14 -0.27 -2.69 -5.11
CA THR A 14 -0.99 -3.41 -4.06
C THR A 14 -0.37 -4.78 -3.79
N THR A 15 -0.02 -5.56 -4.82
CA THR A 15 0.66 -6.86 -4.65
C THR A 15 1.98 -6.69 -3.90
N LEU A 16 2.80 -5.70 -4.25
CA LEU A 16 4.05 -5.45 -3.56
C LEU A 16 3.82 -5.05 -2.10
N GLY A 17 2.83 -4.20 -1.83
CA GLY A 17 2.45 -3.81 -0.47
C GLY A 17 2.06 -5.02 0.39
N VAL A 18 1.21 -5.89 -0.13
CA VAL A 18 0.77 -7.12 0.56
C VAL A 18 1.96 -8.06 0.82
N VAL A 19 2.81 -8.31 -0.18
CA VAL A 19 3.97 -9.19 -0.04
C VAL A 19 4.95 -8.66 1.02
N LEU A 20 5.23 -7.36 1.04
CA LEU A 20 6.14 -6.77 2.02
C LEU A 20 5.54 -6.74 3.43
N ALA A 21 4.24 -6.43 3.54
CA ALA A 21 3.51 -6.48 4.81
C ALA A 21 3.50 -7.90 5.41
N HIS A 22 3.29 -8.93 4.58
CA HIS A 22 3.35 -10.34 5.01
C HIS A 22 4.74 -10.74 5.53
N LYS A 23 5.80 -10.04 5.13
CA LYS A 23 7.16 -10.23 5.66
C LYS A 23 7.43 -9.44 6.94
N GLY A 24 6.42 -8.76 7.50
CA GLY A 24 6.54 -7.97 8.73
C GLY A 24 7.14 -6.58 8.54
N LEU A 25 7.20 -6.08 7.29
CA LEU A 25 7.72 -4.73 7.01
C LEU A 25 6.62 -3.68 7.13
N GLU A 26 6.92 -2.55 7.78
CA GLU A 26 6.02 -1.38 7.83
C GLU A 26 6.01 -0.69 6.46
N VAL A 27 4.92 -0.92 5.71
CA VAL A 27 4.71 -0.40 4.36
C VAL A 27 3.44 0.46 4.30
N GLY A 28 3.52 1.58 3.61
CA GLY A 28 2.37 2.44 3.28
C GLY A 28 2.07 2.42 1.79
N LEU A 29 0.80 2.28 1.42
CA LEU A 29 0.32 2.49 0.05
C LEU A 29 -0.19 3.92 -0.10
N TRP A 30 0.29 4.66 -1.09
CA TRP A 30 -0.18 6.01 -1.40
C TRP A 30 -1.04 5.99 -2.66
N ALA A 31 -2.35 6.16 -2.46
CA ALA A 31 -3.33 6.25 -3.53
C ALA A 31 -3.39 7.65 -4.12
N ARG A 32 -3.95 7.79 -5.33
CA ARG A 32 -4.13 9.11 -5.96
C ARG A 32 -5.20 9.94 -5.26
N THR A 33 -6.22 9.29 -4.70
CA THR A 33 -7.34 9.94 -4.02
C THR A 33 -7.65 9.27 -2.69
N GLU A 34 -8.26 10.01 -1.76
CA GLU A 34 -8.68 9.47 -0.47
C GLU A 34 -9.73 8.37 -0.60
N GLN A 35 -10.62 8.47 -1.60
CA GLN A 35 -11.62 7.45 -1.88
C GLN A 35 -10.95 6.13 -2.28
N GLU A 36 -9.91 6.19 -3.10
CA GLU A 36 -9.14 5.01 -3.49
C GLU A 36 -8.39 4.42 -2.28
N ALA A 37 -7.77 5.26 -1.45
CA ALA A 37 -7.12 4.82 -0.21
C ALA A 37 -8.11 4.14 0.75
N THR A 38 -9.34 4.65 0.86
CA THR A 38 -10.37 4.13 1.77
C THR A 38 -10.85 2.74 1.34
N LYS A 39 -10.96 2.47 0.02
CA LYS A 39 -11.32 1.15 -0.51
C LYS A 39 -10.31 0.05 -0.16
N LEU A 40 -9.06 0.42 0.12
CA LEU A 40 -7.98 -0.52 0.46
C LEU A 40 -7.84 -0.76 1.97
N ARG A 41 -8.60 -0.03 2.81
CA ARG A 41 -8.65 -0.27 4.24
C ARG A 41 -9.59 -1.45 4.49
N CYS A 42 -9.01 -2.65 4.57
CA CYS A 42 -9.68 -3.86 5.07
C CYS A 42 -9.75 -3.85 6.59
#